data_AF-A0A6B1IE20-F1
#
_entry.id   AF-A0A6B1IE20-F1
#
_cell.length_a   1.000
_cell.length_b   1.000
_cell.length_c   1.000
_cell.angle_alpha   90.00
_cell.angle_beta   90.00
_cell.angle_gamma   90.00
#
_symmetry.space_group_name_H-M   'P 1'
#
loop_
_entity.id
_entity.type
_entity.pdbx_description
1 polymer ?
#
loop_
_entity_poly.entity_id
_entity_poly.type
_entity_poly.pdbx_seq_one_letter_code
_entity_poly.pdbx_strand_id
1 'polypeptide(L)'
;MEKIQRLAYYLGIGMGITLFTLFLLTVVPGLVLYSDLGRLSIDTRSNEELMEAFAEHPAYLTMYERFPNAKEEFEGNAHIGGGSLRVGVANLETGAQLILHLSTHQHNMHTHAECIQGNEGPMVRIDSLFVAEYISSTACIEPTG
;
A
#
# COMPACT_ATOMS: atom_id res chain seq x y z
N MET A 1 14.51 -52.26 -50.40
CA MET A 1 13.46 -51.68 -49.54
C MET A 1 13.99 -51.14 -48.21
N GLU A 2 14.98 -51.78 -47.59
CA GLU A 2 15.53 -51.40 -46.26
C GLU A 2 16.15 -49.98 -46.18
N LYS A 3 16.85 -49.52 -47.24
CA LYS A 3 17.48 -48.18 -47.28
C LYS A 3 16.46 -47.02 -47.29
N ILE A 4 15.28 -47.25 -47.88
CA ILE A 4 14.23 -46.22 -48.01
C ILE A 4 13.48 -46.06 -46.67
N GLN A 5 13.27 -47.17 -45.93
CA GLN A 5 12.68 -47.13 -44.59
C GLN A 5 13.57 -46.41 -43.58
N ARG A 6 14.89 -46.61 -43.62
CA ARG A 6 15.82 -45.85 -42.77
C ARG A 6 15.80 -44.35 -43.08
N LEU A 7 15.76 -43.97 -44.37
CA LEU A 7 15.66 -42.57 -44.78
C LEU A 7 14.36 -41.92 -44.27
N ALA A 8 13.22 -42.62 -44.39
CA ALA A 8 11.94 -42.15 -43.87
C ALA A 8 11.94 -41.98 -42.34
N TYR A 9 12.62 -42.88 -41.63
CA TYR A 9 12.78 -42.80 -40.17
C TYR A 9 13.60 -41.58 -39.74
N TYR A 10 14.72 -41.30 -40.43
CA TYR A 10 15.53 -40.11 -40.14
C TYR A 10 14.81 -38.80 -40.49
N LEU A 11 14.02 -38.77 -41.57
CA LEU A 11 13.18 -37.61 -41.92
C LEU A 11 12.09 -37.37 -40.88
N GLY A 12 11.43 -38.43 -40.40
CA GLY A 12 10.41 -38.33 -39.35
C GLY A 12 10.97 -37.84 -38.01
N ILE A 13 12.11 -38.36 -37.59
CA ILE A 13 12.80 -37.90 -36.37
C ILE A 13 13.27 -36.46 -36.51
N GLY A 14 13.89 -36.11 -37.65
CA GLY A 14 14.36 -34.74 -37.90
C GLY A 14 13.21 -33.73 -37.85
N MET A 15 12.08 -34.04 -38.48
CA MET A 15 10.89 -33.20 -38.46
C MET A 15 10.31 -33.08 -37.03
N GLY A 16 10.26 -34.18 -36.26
CA GLY A 16 9.84 -34.16 -34.86
C GLY A 16 10.72 -33.28 -33.97
N ILE A 17 12.05 -33.37 -34.12
CA ILE A 17 13.00 -32.54 -33.35
C ILE A 17 12.81 -31.06 -33.70
N THR A 18 12.69 -30.72 -34.99
CA THR A 18 12.51 -29.32 -35.41
C THR A 18 11.22 -28.70 -34.87
N LEU A 19 10.11 -29.44 -34.91
CA LEU A 19 8.83 -29.00 -34.35
C LEU A 19 8.89 -28.84 -32.83
N PHE A 20 9.57 -29.75 -32.14
CA PHE A 20 9.76 -29.67 -30.69
C PHE A 20 10.64 -28.46 -30.30
N THR A 21 11.70 -28.18 -31.05
CA THR A 21 12.54 -26.98 -30.81
C THR A 21 11.79 -25.68 -31.08
N LEU A 22 10.95 -25.62 -32.12
CA LEU A 22 10.10 -24.46 -32.40
C LEU A 22 9.06 -24.24 -31.29
N PHE A 23 8.47 -25.32 -30.77
CA PHE A 23 7.55 -25.27 -29.64
C PHE A 23 8.23 -24.73 -28.37
N LEU A 24 9.43 -25.21 -28.04
CA LEU A 24 10.18 -24.69 -26.89
C LEU A 24 10.52 -23.21 -27.04
N LEU A 25 10.95 -22.76 -28.22
CA LEU A 25 11.29 -21.36 -28.46
C LEU A 25 10.09 -20.40 -28.39
N THR A 26 8.87 -20.90 -28.60
CA THR A 26 7.65 -20.08 -28.57
C THR A 26 6.96 -20.09 -27.21
N VAL A 27 6.95 -21.24 -26.53
CA VAL A 27 6.23 -21.41 -25.25
C VAL A 27 7.08 -20.99 -24.06
N VAL A 28 8.39 -21.23 -24.07
CA VAL A 28 9.25 -20.90 -22.92
C VAL A 28 9.31 -19.38 -22.65
N PRO A 29 9.46 -18.49 -23.65
CA PRO A 29 9.42 -17.05 -23.40
C PRO A 29 8.08 -16.59 -22.81
N GLY A 30 6.97 -17.20 -23.25
CA GLY A 30 5.63 -16.92 -22.74
C GLY A 30 5.44 -17.33 -21.28
N LEU A 31 5.98 -18.49 -20.88
CA LEU A 31 5.96 -18.94 -19.48
C LEU A 31 6.87 -18.11 -18.58
N VAL A 32 8.03 -17.67 -19.07
CA VAL A 32 8.92 -16.75 -18.35
C VAL A 32 8.23 -15.40 -18.15
N LEU A 33 7.63 -14.83 -19.20
CA LEU A 33 6.84 -13.60 -19.11
C LEU A 33 5.64 -13.75 -18.17
N TYR A 34 4.93 -14.88 -18.19
CA TYR A 34 3.78 -15.11 -17.29
C TYR A 34 4.22 -15.26 -15.83
N SER A 35 5.40 -15.84 -15.60
CA SER A 35 6.00 -15.93 -14.26
C SER A 35 6.54 -14.58 -13.76
N ASP A 36 7.04 -13.72 -14.65
CA ASP A 36 7.46 -12.34 -14.33
C ASP A 36 6.25 -11.40 -14.12
N LEU A 37 5.15 -11.61 -14.84
CA LEU A 37 3.88 -10.89 -14.61
C LEU A 37 3.19 -11.33 -13.32
N GLY A 38 3.29 -12.62 -12.95
CA GLY A 38 2.91 -13.10 -11.61
C GLY A 38 3.85 -12.65 -10.49
N ARG A 39 5.04 -12.14 -10.85
CA ARG A 39 6.06 -11.52 -10.01
C ARG A 39 6.20 -10.01 -10.26
N LEU A 40 5.18 -9.35 -10.81
CA LEU A 40 4.97 -7.93 -10.49
C LEU A 40 4.66 -7.92 -8.99
N SER A 41 5.74 -7.91 -8.22
CA SER A 41 5.75 -7.94 -6.77
C SER A 41 4.81 -6.85 -6.31
N ILE A 42 3.73 -7.26 -5.67
CA ILE A 42 3.13 -6.44 -4.63
C ILE A 42 4.33 -6.13 -3.73
N ASP A 43 4.79 -4.88 -3.78
CA ASP A 43 5.90 -4.40 -2.97
C ASP A 43 5.40 -4.43 -1.52
N THR A 44 5.48 -5.62 -0.90
CA THR A 44 4.96 -5.86 0.43
C THR A 44 5.90 -5.21 1.40
N ARG A 45 5.61 -3.96 1.75
CA ARG A 45 6.29 -3.27 2.85
C ARG A 45 6.02 -4.01 4.15
N SER A 46 7.06 -4.18 4.96
CA SER A 46 6.94 -4.63 6.34
C SER A 46 6.18 -3.59 7.18
N ASN A 47 5.64 -4.02 8.32
CA ASN A 47 4.96 -3.11 9.23
C ASN A 47 5.91 -2.01 9.74
N GLU A 48 7.18 -2.36 9.95
CA GLU A 48 8.23 -1.45 10.37
C GLU A 48 8.47 -0.36 9.31
N GLU A 49 8.62 -0.73 8.04
CA GLU A 49 8.78 0.23 6.92
C GLU A 49 7.55 1.11 6.74
N LEU A 50 6.34 0.58 6.99
CA LEU A 50 5.11 1.35 6.94
C LEU A 50 5.04 2.38 8.07
N MET A 51 5.41 1.99 9.29
CA MET A 51 5.46 2.90 10.43
C MET A 51 6.50 4.01 10.24
N GLU A 52 7.69 3.67 9.72
CA GLU A 52 8.73 4.66 9.40
C GLU A 52 8.23 5.67 8.36
N ALA A 53 7.61 5.19 7.27
CA ALA A 53 7.03 6.06 6.25
C ALA A 53 5.92 6.97 6.79
N PHE A 54 5.10 6.50 7.74
CA PHE A 54 4.09 7.33 8.39
C PHE A 54 4.70 8.36 9.34
N ALA A 55 5.74 7.99 10.09
CA ALA A 55 6.42 8.87 11.04
C ALA A 55 7.11 10.05 10.35
N GLU A 56 7.54 9.88 9.10
CA GLU A 56 8.12 10.95 8.28
C GLU A 56 7.07 11.89 7.66
N HIS A 57 5.77 11.55 7.75
CA HIS A 57 4.75 12.35 7.08
C HIS A 57 4.56 13.73 7.75
N PRO A 58 4.47 14.85 7.00
CA PRO A 58 4.33 16.19 7.58
C PRO A 58 3.14 16.33 8.55
N ALA A 59 2.01 15.67 8.26
CA ALA A 59 0.86 15.70 9.17
C ALA A 59 1.14 14.96 10.50
N TYR A 60 1.90 13.86 10.47
CA TYR A 60 2.30 13.13 11.68
C TYR A 60 3.21 13.99 12.55
N LEU A 61 4.24 14.58 11.93
CA LEU A 61 5.17 15.47 12.61
C LEU A 61 4.45 16.66 13.24
N THR A 62 3.56 17.32 12.49
CA THR A 62 2.77 18.45 12.99
C THR A 62 1.87 18.03 14.16
N MET A 63 1.26 16.84 14.09
CA MET A 63 0.41 16.31 15.16
C MET A 63 1.19 16.15 16.46
N TYR A 64 2.38 15.54 16.42
CA TYR A 64 3.20 15.33 17.61
C TYR A 64 3.92 16.59 18.10
N GLU A 65 4.24 17.52 17.20
CA GLU A 65 4.76 18.84 17.57
C GLU A 65 3.73 19.64 18.36
N ARG A 66 2.47 19.67 17.90
CA ARG A 66 1.40 20.41 18.56
C ARG A 66 0.79 19.68 19.75
N PHE A 67 0.66 18.35 19.68
CA PHE A 67 0.06 17.49 20.69
C PHE A 67 1.01 16.35 21.09
N PRO A 68 2.05 16.61 21.91
CA PRO A 68 3.05 15.60 22.28
C PRO A 68 2.49 14.38 23.04
N ASN A 69 1.28 14.50 23.58
CA ASN A 69 0.57 13.45 24.31
C ASN A 69 -0.40 12.64 23.43
N ALA A 70 -0.43 12.88 22.12
CA ALA A 70 -1.26 12.15 21.18
C ALA A 70 -1.02 10.63 21.28
N LYS A 71 -2.08 9.87 21.07
CA LYS A 71 -2.07 8.40 21.08
C LYS A 71 -2.14 7.90 19.66
N GLU A 72 -1.42 6.83 19.38
CA GLU A 72 -1.42 6.20 18.06
C GLU A 72 -1.93 4.76 18.11
N GLU A 73 -2.57 4.35 17.02
CA GLU A 73 -3.05 3.01 16.76
C GLU A 73 -2.66 2.63 15.34
N PHE A 74 -1.86 1.57 15.19
CA PHE A 74 -1.41 1.06 13.90
C PHE A 74 -2.08 -0.28 13.58
N GLU A 75 -2.63 -0.36 12.37
CA GLU A 75 -3.19 -1.57 11.80
C GLU A 75 -2.45 -1.88 10.48
N GLY A 76 -1.50 -2.81 10.56
CA GLY A 76 -0.74 -3.29 9.40
C GLY A 76 -1.46 -4.40 8.66
N ASN A 77 -1.45 -4.35 7.33
CA ASN A 77 -1.91 -5.43 6.47
C ASN A 77 -0.76 -5.94 5.58
N ALA A 78 0.10 -6.74 6.20
CA ALA A 78 1.30 -7.31 5.58
C ALA A 78 1.01 -8.14 4.31
N HIS A 79 -0.20 -8.67 4.15
CA HIS A 79 -0.58 -9.50 2.99
C HIS A 79 -0.74 -8.70 1.69
N ILE A 80 -1.01 -7.39 1.79
CA ILE A 80 -1.25 -6.51 0.63
C ILE A 80 -0.26 -5.32 0.57
N GLY A 81 0.75 -5.30 1.45
CA GLY A 81 1.72 -4.20 1.53
C GLY A 81 1.10 -2.87 1.94
N GLY A 82 -0.01 -2.91 2.68
CA GLY A 82 -0.78 -1.74 3.10
C GLY A 82 -0.83 -1.61 4.61
N GLY A 83 -1.22 -0.44 5.10
CA GLY A 83 -1.38 -0.19 6.53
C GLY A 83 -2.16 1.09 6.80
N SER A 84 -2.65 1.22 8.02
CA SER A 84 -3.32 2.40 8.53
C SER A 84 -2.73 2.77 9.88
N LEU A 85 -2.38 4.05 10.04
CA LEU A 85 -1.99 4.66 11.30
C LEU A 85 -3.02 5.73 11.65
N ARG A 86 -3.57 5.64 12.84
CA ARG A 86 -4.45 6.65 13.43
C ARG A 86 -3.71 7.31 14.57
N VAL A 87 -3.68 8.64 14.59
CA VAL A 87 -3.10 9.43 15.69
C VAL A 87 -4.19 10.35 16.22
N GLY A 88 -4.48 10.27 17.50
CA GLY A 88 -5.61 10.96 18.11
C GLY A 88 -5.23 11.71 19.39
N VAL A 89 -5.88 12.84 19.60
CA VAL A 89 -5.91 13.55 20.88
C VAL A 89 -7.37 13.86 21.22
N ALA A 90 -7.69 13.84 22.50
CA ALA A 90 -9.03 14.12 23.00
C ALA A 90 -8.98 15.14 24.12
N ASN A 91 -9.91 16.10 24.10
CA ASN A 91 -10.26 16.91 25.25
C ASN A 91 -11.41 16.20 25.98
N LEU A 92 -11.11 15.60 27.14
CA LEU A 92 -12.08 14.80 27.89
C LEU A 92 -13.13 15.65 28.61
N GLU A 93 -12.89 16.95 28.77
CA GLU A 93 -13.85 17.87 29.39
C GLU A 93 -14.96 18.24 28.41
N THR A 94 -14.59 18.51 27.15
CA THR A 94 -15.54 18.88 26.07
C THR A 94 -16.02 17.68 25.25
N GLY A 95 -15.34 16.53 25.37
CA GLY A 95 -15.54 15.36 24.51
C GLY A 95 -15.00 15.53 23.09
N ALA A 96 -14.30 16.63 22.80
CA ALA A 96 -13.77 16.90 21.48
C ALA A 96 -12.58 15.98 21.15
N GLN A 97 -12.49 15.53 19.91
CA GLN A 97 -11.43 14.65 19.43
C GLN A 97 -10.88 15.14 18.10
N LEU A 98 -9.57 15.08 17.95
CA LEU A 98 -8.85 15.38 16.72
C LEU A 98 -8.12 14.10 16.34
N ILE A 99 -8.44 13.56 15.17
CA ILE A 99 -7.91 12.28 14.72
C ILE A 99 -7.28 12.48 13.34
N LEU A 100 -5.98 12.24 13.25
CA LEU A 100 -5.24 12.11 12.00
C LEU A 100 -5.30 10.65 11.55
N HIS A 101 -5.64 10.44 10.30
CA HIS A 101 -5.64 9.15 9.63
C HIS A 101 -4.60 9.18 8.50
N LEU A 102 -3.65 8.26 8.56
CA LEU A 102 -2.68 7.98 7.52
C LEU A 102 -2.91 6.55 7.05
N SER A 103 -3.18 6.34 5.79
CA SER A 103 -3.28 4.99 5.25
C SER A 103 -2.52 4.88 3.95
N THR A 104 -2.02 3.69 3.67
CA THR A 104 -1.43 3.39 2.37
C THR A 104 -2.04 2.12 1.83
N HIS A 105 -2.39 2.18 0.55
CA HIS A 105 -2.76 1.02 -0.22
C HIS A 105 -1.82 0.98 -1.44
N GLN A 106 -0.89 0.03 -1.43
CA GLN A 106 0.21 -0.06 -2.41
C GLN A 106 1.14 1.17 -2.35
N HIS A 107 1.04 2.08 -3.31
CA HIS A 107 1.97 3.22 -3.47
C HIS A 107 1.35 4.58 -3.11
N ASN A 108 0.04 4.64 -2.88
CA ASN A 108 -0.64 5.90 -2.60
C ASN A 108 -0.92 6.03 -1.12
N MET A 109 -0.35 7.07 -0.53
CA MET A 109 -0.64 7.43 0.84
C MET A 109 -1.82 8.39 0.88
N HIS A 110 -2.86 8.00 1.60
CA HIS A 110 -4.04 8.81 1.88
C HIS A 110 -3.91 9.41 3.28
N THR A 111 -4.16 10.71 3.36
CA THR A 111 -4.09 11.45 4.61
C THR A 111 -5.34 12.30 4.77
N HIS A 112 -5.94 12.22 5.95
CA HIS A 112 -7.02 13.10 6.34
C HIS A 112 -7.00 13.32 7.85
N ALA A 113 -7.58 14.43 8.30
CA ALA A 113 -7.82 14.69 9.70
C ALA A 113 -9.29 15.00 9.95
N GLU A 114 -9.78 14.56 11.10
CA GLU A 114 -11.16 14.73 11.54
C GLU A 114 -11.15 15.42 12.90
N CYS A 115 -11.93 16.49 13.02
CA CYS A 115 -12.29 17.08 14.30
C CYS A 115 -13.74 16.73 14.60
N ILE A 116 -13.95 16.09 15.76
CA ILE A 116 -15.25 15.69 16.27
C ILE A 116 -15.51 16.56 17.51
N GLN A 117 -16.50 17.43 17.46
CA GLN A 117 -16.83 18.32 18.59
C GLN A 117 -17.82 17.65 19.55
N GLY A 118 -17.33 16.87 20.53
CA GLY A 118 -18.19 16.24 21.54
C GLY A 118 -19.14 15.18 20.97
N ASN A 119 -20.13 14.76 21.77
CA ASN A 119 -21.05 13.67 21.41
C ASN A 119 -22.07 14.03 20.31
N GLU A 120 -22.35 15.32 20.08
CA GLU A 120 -23.38 15.77 19.13
C GLU A 120 -22.92 16.87 18.16
N GLY A 121 -21.66 17.32 18.24
CA GLY A 121 -21.19 18.43 17.42
C GLY A 121 -20.81 18.02 15.99
N PRO A 122 -20.64 19.02 15.11
CA PRO A 122 -20.30 18.77 13.72
C PRO A 122 -18.94 18.09 13.61
N MET A 123 -18.86 17.07 12.75
CA MET A 123 -17.60 16.50 12.30
C MET A 123 -17.05 17.34 11.16
N VAL A 124 -15.85 17.88 11.34
CA VAL A 124 -15.11 18.57 10.28
C VAL A 124 -14.01 17.64 9.80
N ARG A 125 -14.05 17.29 8.53
CA ARG A 125 -13.05 16.44 7.87
C ARG A 125 -12.28 17.24 6.82
N ILE A 126 -10.96 17.16 6.89
CA ILE A 126 -10.05 17.71 5.88
C ILE A 126 -9.25 16.56 5.29
N ASP A 127 -9.36 16.38 3.99
CA ASP A 127 -8.56 15.41 3.24
C ASP A 127 -7.38 16.13 2.54
N SER A 128 -6.32 15.37 2.21
CA SER A 128 -5.27 15.77 1.26
C SER A 128 -4.22 16.79 1.79
N LEU A 129 -3.75 17.68 0.91
CA LEU A 129 -2.55 18.51 1.05
C LEU A 129 -2.53 19.46 2.27
N PHE A 130 -3.69 19.84 2.78
CA PHE A 130 -3.83 20.84 3.84
C PHE A 130 -3.95 20.26 5.24
N VAL A 131 -3.80 18.93 5.41
CA VAL A 131 -4.01 18.28 6.70
C VAL A 131 -3.01 18.78 7.76
N ALA A 132 -1.74 18.97 7.41
CA ALA A 132 -0.75 19.51 8.33
C ALA A 132 -1.10 20.96 8.75
N GLU A 133 -1.49 21.81 7.80
CA GLU A 133 -1.90 23.20 8.07
C GLU A 133 -3.15 23.25 8.95
N TYR A 134 -4.12 22.37 8.69
CA TYR A 134 -5.30 22.21 9.52
C TYR A 134 -4.94 21.79 10.95
N ILE A 135 -4.09 20.78 11.12
CA ILE A 135 -3.63 20.32 12.45
C ILE A 135 -2.88 21.45 13.18
N SER A 136 -2.09 22.26 12.47
CA SER A 136 -1.32 23.37 13.08
C SER A 136 -2.20 24.52 13.58
N SER A 137 -3.37 24.73 12.98
CA SER A 137 -4.21 25.92 13.21
C SER A 137 -5.58 25.62 13.83
N THR A 138 -6.02 24.36 13.88
CA THR A 138 -7.35 23.98 14.39
C THR A 138 -7.51 24.29 15.87
N ALA A 139 -8.67 24.82 16.29
CA ALA A 139 -9.02 25.00 17.70
C ALA A 139 -9.75 23.78 18.29
N CYS A 140 -9.75 22.64 17.58
CA CYS A 140 -10.58 21.47 17.91
C CYS A 140 -10.49 21.00 19.38
N ILE A 141 -9.29 21.05 19.95
CA ILE A 141 -8.96 20.48 21.27
C ILE A 141 -8.83 21.56 22.35
N GLU A 142 -8.91 22.82 21.96
CA GLU A 142 -8.77 23.93 22.89
C GLU A 142 -9.95 23.96 23.87
N PRO A 143 -9.70 24.24 25.16
CA PRO A 143 -10.77 24.45 26.11
C PRO A 143 -11.62 25.63 25.64
N THR A 144 -12.93 25.44 25.56
CA THR A 144 -13.87 26.55 25.35
C THR A 144 -13.77 27.48 26.55
N GLY A 145 -13.01 28.56 26.41
CA GLY A 145 -12.95 29.66 27.37
C GLY A 145 -14.24 30.46 27.42
#